data_AF-A0A7C2KV03-F1
#
_entry.id   AF-A0A7C2KV03-F1
#
_cell.length_a   1.000
_cell.length_b   1.000
_cell.length_c   1.000
_cell.angle_alpha   90.00
_cell.angle_beta   90.00
_cell.angle_gamma   90.00
#
_symmetry.space_group_name_H-M   'P 1'
#
loop_
_entity.id
_entity.type
_entity.pdbx_description
1 polymer ?
#
loop_
_entity_poly.entity_id
_entity_poly.type
_entity_poly.pdbx_seq_one_letter_code
_entity_poly.pdbx_strand_id
1 'polypeptide(L)'
;MKRLLSVFCILTSLLLSSDEVMIINGHKLPPEPDPKINNATLLGIDINKNGVRDDVERKIYFEQKKQVDREILMQHAKVFNFVFEDPVGNAIEAEKRFSKAGDCNRYIKFQKKHIMELNKQDPVGYIHYLDKIILNTPERVKTYFIYDGALSGGVYSGSLSWFLKESVCDFNISKALELDK
;
A
#
# COMPACT_ATOMS: atom_id res chain seq x y z
N MET A 1 45.30 36.12 33.42
CA MET A 1 45.24 34.68 33.78
C MET A 1 43.99 34.06 33.16
N LYS A 2 44.05 33.67 31.88
CA LYS A 2 43.97 32.27 31.40
C LYS A 2 43.05 31.35 32.22
N ARG A 3 41.85 31.07 31.70
CA ARG A 3 41.32 29.70 31.56
C ARG A 3 40.50 29.60 30.28
N LEU A 4 41.12 28.96 29.27
CA LEU A 4 40.43 28.29 28.18
C LEU A 4 39.70 27.07 28.75
N LEU A 5 38.48 26.81 28.27
CA LEU A 5 37.98 25.45 28.10
C LEU A 5 37.05 25.47 26.89
N SER A 6 37.63 24.99 25.79
CA SER A 6 37.00 24.70 24.52
C SER A 6 36.43 23.27 24.57
N VAL A 7 35.49 23.01 23.66
CA VAL A 7 35.09 21.68 23.11
C VAL A 7 34.03 20.90 23.93
N PHE A 8 32.78 20.85 23.44
CA PHE A 8 32.30 19.69 22.67
C PHE A 8 30.94 19.96 21.98
N CYS A 9 31.03 20.00 20.65
CA CYS A 9 30.06 19.58 19.66
C CYS A 9 28.82 18.83 20.19
N ILE A 10 27.64 19.43 20.08
CA ILE A 10 26.43 18.69 19.69
C ILE A 10 25.78 19.48 18.56
N LEU A 11 26.41 19.39 17.39
CA LEU A 11 25.69 19.39 16.14
C LEU A 11 24.76 18.16 16.23
N THR A 12 23.51 18.29 16.67
CA THR A 12 22.49 17.32 16.28
C THR A 12 22.17 17.61 14.81
N SER A 13 23.12 17.22 13.95
CA SER A 13 22.80 16.81 12.60
C SER A 13 21.81 15.66 12.73
N LEU A 14 20.52 16.00 12.76
CA LEU A 14 19.47 15.07 12.43
C LEU A 14 19.86 14.55 11.04
N LEU A 15 20.36 13.32 11.00
CA LEU A 15 20.64 12.59 9.78
C LEU A 15 19.33 12.50 9.00
N LEU A 16 19.03 13.52 8.20
CA LEU A 16 18.27 13.33 6.98
C LEU A 16 19.15 12.42 6.12
N SER A 17 18.94 11.11 6.23
CA SER A 17 19.23 10.22 5.11
C SER A 17 18.40 10.77 3.95
N SER A 18 19.02 11.59 3.08
CA SER A 18 18.37 12.03 1.85
C SER A 18 18.47 10.86 0.88
N ASP A 19 17.70 9.81 1.13
CA ASP A 19 17.52 8.77 0.14
C ASP A 19 16.90 9.43 -1.10
N GLU A 20 17.53 9.20 -2.25
CA GLU A 20 17.25 9.93 -3.48
C GLU A 20 15.76 9.87 -3.85
N VAL A 21 15.20 11.04 -4.14
CA VAL A 21 13.89 11.15 -4.76
C VAL A 21 13.94 10.43 -6.11
N MET A 22 13.16 9.38 -6.26
CA MET A 22 13.08 8.62 -7.51
C MET A 22 11.79 8.91 -8.26
N ILE A 23 11.87 8.87 -9.58
CA ILE A 23 10.73 9.04 -10.47
C ILE A 23 10.61 7.78 -11.32
N ILE A 24 9.48 7.09 -11.22
CA ILE A 24 9.15 5.91 -12.04
C ILE A 24 7.90 6.23 -12.84
N ASN A 25 7.99 6.21 -14.17
CA ASN A 25 6.91 6.54 -15.10
C ASN A 25 6.21 7.89 -14.79
N GLY A 26 7.01 8.91 -14.44
CA GLY A 26 6.49 10.24 -14.09
C GLY A 26 5.89 10.34 -12.69
N HIS A 27 5.82 9.24 -11.93
CA HIS A 27 5.41 9.24 -10.54
C HIS A 27 6.61 9.43 -9.61
N LYS A 28 6.55 10.46 -8.76
CA LYS A 28 7.61 10.77 -7.79
C LYS A 28 7.40 9.96 -6.51
N LEU A 29 8.28 8.99 -6.28
CA LEU A 29 8.26 8.17 -5.08
C LEU A 29 8.77 8.93 -3.86
N PRO A 30 8.24 8.63 -2.65
CA PRO A 30 8.84 9.07 -1.41
C PRO A 30 10.26 8.47 -1.25
N PRO A 31 11.13 9.10 -0.44
CA PRO A 31 12.40 8.51 -0.06
C PRO A 31 12.17 7.15 0.62
N GLU A 32 13.16 6.28 0.58
CA GLU A 32 13.06 5.01 1.29
C GLU A 32 13.04 5.26 2.81
N PRO A 33 12.02 4.78 3.54
CA PRO A 33 11.96 5.02 4.97
C PRO A 33 12.95 4.10 5.71
N ASP A 34 13.61 4.62 6.73
CA ASP A 34 14.42 3.80 7.64
C ASP A 34 13.55 2.66 8.23
N PRO A 35 13.92 1.38 8.06
CA PRO A 35 13.08 0.26 8.47
C PRO A 35 12.75 0.25 9.96
N LYS A 36 13.65 0.75 10.82
CA LYS A 36 13.44 0.78 12.27
C LYS A 36 12.39 1.84 12.62
N ILE A 37 12.44 3.01 11.99
CA ILE A 37 11.42 4.06 12.19
C ILE A 37 10.08 3.61 11.57
N ASN A 38 10.11 3.08 10.35
CA ASN A 38 8.90 2.64 9.64
C ASN A 38 8.16 1.51 10.36
N ASN A 39 8.87 0.64 11.06
CA ASN A 39 8.28 -0.49 11.78
C ASN A 39 7.98 -0.16 13.26
N ALA A 40 8.28 1.06 13.72
CA ALA A 40 7.96 1.48 15.09
C ALA A 40 6.45 1.65 15.34
N THR A 41 5.64 1.79 14.28
CA THR A 41 4.18 1.91 14.36
C THR A 41 3.50 1.00 13.35
N LEU A 42 2.22 0.67 13.58
CA LEU A 42 1.42 -0.13 12.65
C LEU A 42 1.28 0.56 11.28
N LEU A 43 0.93 1.84 11.27
CA LEU A 43 0.75 2.65 10.07
C LEU A 43 2.06 2.90 9.31
N GLY A 44 3.19 2.97 10.02
CA GLY A 44 4.49 3.32 9.45
C GLY A 44 4.54 4.75 8.94
N ILE A 45 5.41 4.98 7.95
CA ILE A 45 5.64 6.30 7.34
C ILE A 45 4.90 6.39 6.00
N ASP A 46 4.13 7.46 5.83
CA ASP A 46 3.49 7.89 4.58
C ASP A 46 3.74 9.41 4.42
N ILE A 47 4.85 9.77 3.76
CA ILE A 47 5.29 11.18 3.64
C ILE A 47 4.38 11.96 2.70
N ASN A 48 3.96 11.34 1.60
CA ASN A 48 3.18 12.01 0.56
C ASN A 48 1.67 12.01 0.84
N LYS A 49 1.23 11.34 1.93
CA LYS A 49 -0.15 11.24 2.41
C LYS A 49 -1.10 10.67 1.36
N ASN A 50 -0.61 9.73 0.55
CA ASN A 50 -1.44 9.05 -0.46
C ASN A 50 -2.27 7.88 0.12
N GLY A 51 -2.10 7.60 1.42
CA GLY A 51 -2.80 6.54 2.13
C GLY A 51 -2.10 5.18 2.02
N VAL A 52 -0.88 5.12 1.51
CA VAL A 52 -0.07 3.91 1.40
C VAL A 52 1.29 4.19 2.03
N ARG A 53 1.75 3.26 2.85
CA ARG A 53 3.06 3.34 3.49
C ARG A 53 4.17 3.43 2.44
N ASP A 54 5.15 4.30 2.65
CA ASP A 54 6.18 4.64 1.67
C ASP A 54 6.98 3.40 1.19
N ASP A 55 7.30 2.45 2.08
CA ASP A 55 8.00 1.20 1.70
C ASP A 55 7.13 0.27 0.84
N VAL A 56 5.81 0.30 1.03
CA VAL A 56 4.84 -0.49 0.24
C VAL A 56 4.67 0.13 -1.14
N GLU A 57 4.46 1.44 -1.21
CA GLU A 57 4.37 2.18 -2.47
C GLU A 57 5.61 1.92 -3.33
N ARG A 58 6.80 2.05 -2.74
CA ARG A 58 8.07 1.82 -3.45
C ARG A 58 8.16 0.40 -4.01
N LYS A 59 7.84 -0.63 -3.21
CA LYS A 59 7.83 -2.02 -3.68
C LYS A 59 6.88 -2.24 -4.85
N ILE A 60 5.66 -1.71 -4.76
CA ILE A 60 4.68 -1.78 -5.85
C ILE A 60 5.25 -1.17 -7.14
N TYR A 61 5.82 0.03 -7.06
CA TYR A 61 6.35 0.72 -8.24
C TYR A 61 7.60 0.06 -8.83
N PHE A 62 8.45 -0.56 -8.00
CA PHE A 62 9.64 -1.27 -8.46
C PHE A 62 9.31 -2.61 -9.12
N GLU A 63 8.36 -3.35 -8.56
CA GLU A 63 8.07 -4.72 -9.00
C GLU A 63 7.03 -4.76 -10.12
N GLN A 64 6.13 -3.77 -10.20
CA GLN A 64 5.15 -3.68 -11.28
C GLN A 64 5.60 -2.73 -12.38
N LYS A 65 5.51 -3.21 -13.62
CA LYS A 65 5.87 -2.42 -14.81
C LYS A 65 4.73 -1.55 -15.31
N LYS A 66 3.50 -2.07 -15.25
CA LYS A 66 2.31 -1.45 -15.80
C LYS A 66 1.67 -0.52 -14.76
N GLN A 67 1.30 0.68 -15.18
CA GLN A 67 0.61 1.67 -14.39
C GLN A 67 -0.72 1.12 -13.86
N VAL A 68 -1.52 0.44 -14.69
CA VAL A 68 -2.81 -0.10 -14.23
C VAL A 68 -2.63 -1.11 -13.08
N ASP A 69 -1.55 -1.90 -13.11
CA ASP A 69 -1.25 -2.88 -12.06
C ASP A 69 -0.86 -2.18 -10.75
N ARG A 70 -0.05 -1.11 -10.84
CA ARG A 70 0.29 -0.27 -9.69
C ARG A 70 -0.95 0.35 -9.06
N GLU A 71 -1.84 0.91 -9.87
CA GLU A 71 -3.05 1.57 -9.37
C GLU A 71 -3.99 0.60 -8.64
N ILE A 72 -4.19 -0.62 -9.18
CA ILE A 72 -4.99 -1.66 -8.50
C ILE A 72 -4.37 -2.02 -7.15
N LEU A 73 -3.04 -2.21 -7.10
CA LEU A 73 -2.33 -2.56 -5.88
C LEU A 73 -2.36 -1.41 -4.86
N MET A 74 -2.19 -0.16 -5.30
CA MET A 74 -2.26 1.02 -4.45
C MET A 74 -3.67 1.19 -3.87
N GLN A 75 -4.72 1.02 -4.66
CA GLN A 75 -6.11 1.08 -4.18
C GLN A 75 -6.36 0.06 -3.07
N HIS A 76 -5.87 -1.17 -3.22
CA HIS A 76 -6.04 -2.22 -2.22
C HIS A 76 -5.16 -1.96 -0.98
N ALA A 77 -3.91 -1.50 -1.17
CA ALA A 77 -3.00 -1.19 -0.08
C ALA A 77 -3.53 -0.09 0.85
N LYS A 78 -4.25 0.91 0.33
CA LYS A 78 -4.90 1.96 1.13
C LYS A 78 -5.85 1.44 2.19
N VAL A 79 -6.47 0.27 1.97
CA VAL A 79 -7.45 -0.30 2.90
C VAL A 79 -6.80 -0.71 4.22
N PHE A 80 -5.52 -1.10 4.20
CA PHE A 80 -4.80 -1.52 5.41
C PHE A 80 -4.61 -0.40 6.42
N ASN A 81 -4.60 0.87 6.02
CA ASN A 81 -4.57 1.97 6.99
C ASN A 81 -5.81 1.95 7.90
N PHE A 82 -7.00 1.70 7.35
CA PHE A 82 -8.22 1.55 8.15
C PHE A 82 -8.18 0.36 9.09
N VAL A 83 -7.60 -0.76 8.64
CA VAL A 83 -7.38 -1.96 9.45
C VAL A 83 -6.45 -1.66 10.63
N PHE A 84 -5.38 -0.88 10.40
CA PHE A 84 -4.39 -0.57 11.43
C PHE A 84 -4.80 0.56 12.37
N GLU A 85 -5.66 1.48 11.94
CA GLU A 85 -6.20 2.56 12.78
C GLU A 85 -7.14 2.03 13.87
N ASP A 86 -8.10 1.18 13.49
CA ASP A 86 -9.05 0.55 14.42
C ASP A 86 -9.51 -0.80 13.85
N PRO A 87 -8.80 -1.91 14.14
CA PRO A 87 -9.06 -3.21 13.52
C PRO A 87 -10.45 -3.77 13.84
N VAL A 88 -11.07 -3.35 14.96
CA VAL A 88 -12.39 -3.85 15.37
C VAL A 88 -13.48 -2.89 14.90
N GLY A 89 -13.36 -1.60 15.19
CA GLY A 89 -14.38 -0.61 14.84
C GLY A 89 -14.50 -0.38 13.34
N ASN A 90 -13.41 -0.52 12.58
CA ASN A 90 -13.42 -0.37 11.13
C ASN A 90 -13.70 -1.67 10.37
N ALA A 91 -13.82 -2.83 11.02
CA ALA A 91 -13.78 -4.13 10.34
C ALA A 91 -14.76 -4.24 9.15
N ILE A 92 -16.04 -3.95 9.39
CA ILE A 92 -17.08 -4.03 8.34
C ILE A 92 -16.84 -3.04 7.20
N GLU A 93 -16.33 -1.86 7.50
CA GLU A 93 -16.07 -0.83 6.49
C GLU A 93 -14.78 -1.12 5.70
N ALA A 94 -13.74 -1.63 6.36
CA ALA A 94 -12.53 -2.13 5.71
C ALA A 94 -12.86 -3.29 4.75
N GLU A 95 -13.71 -4.24 5.16
CA GLU A 95 -14.15 -5.34 4.29
C GLU A 95 -14.89 -4.84 3.05
N LYS A 96 -15.79 -3.85 3.19
CA LYS A 96 -16.43 -3.22 2.01
C LYS A 96 -15.42 -2.60 1.06
N ARG A 97 -14.36 -1.98 1.59
CA ARG A 97 -13.29 -1.36 0.79
C ARG A 97 -12.40 -2.40 0.12
N PHE A 98 -12.06 -3.49 0.81
CA PHE A 98 -11.38 -4.63 0.21
C PHE A 98 -12.20 -5.24 -0.93
N SER A 99 -13.50 -5.46 -0.68
CA SER A 99 -14.43 -5.95 -1.71
C SER A 99 -14.48 -5.01 -2.92
N LYS A 100 -14.55 -3.68 -2.69
CA LYS A 100 -14.49 -2.67 -3.75
C LYS A 100 -13.16 -2.69 -4.53
N ALA A 101 -12.01 -2.83 -3.86
CA ALA A 101 -10.71 -2.96 -4.50
C ALA A 101 -10.60 -4.26 -5.33
N GLY A 102 -11.13 -5.37 -4.80
CA GLY A 102 -11.27 -6.63 -5.53
C GLY A 102 -12.16 -6.52 -6.75
N ASP A 103 -13.27 -5.80 -6.62
CA ASP A 103 -14.17 -5.47 -7.73
C ASP A 103 -13.49 -4.64 -8.82
N CYS A 104 -12.59 -3.72 -8.46
CA CYS A 104 -11.77 -3.00 -9.45
C CYS A 104 -10.88 -3.94 -10.27
N ASN A 105 -10.13 -4.83 -9.60
CA ASN A 105 -9.35 -5.84 -10.32
C ASN A 105 -10.22 -6.73 -11.21
N ARG A 106 -11.38 -7.17 -10.72
CA ARG A 106 -12.34 -7.96 -11.52
C ARG A 106 -12.86 -7.18 -12.73
N TYR A 107 -13.21 -5.91 -12.57
CA TYR A 107 -13.70 -5.05 -13.65
C TYR A 107 -12.63 -4.92 -14.76
N ILE A 108 -11.40 -4.61 -14.38
CA ILE A 108 -10.28 -4.46 -15.31
C ILE A 108 -10.00 -5.78 -16.03
N LYS A 109 -9.97 -6.90 -15.29
CA LYS A 109 -9.79 -8.24 -15.85
C LYS A 109 -10.86 -8.61 -16.87
N PHE A 110 -12.13 -8.50 -16.52
CA PHE A 110 -13.21 -9.06 -17.35
C PHE A 110 -13.72 -8.07 -18.41
N GLN A 111 -13.79 -6.77 -18.09
CA GLN A 111 -14.35 -5.77 -19.01
C GLN A 111 -13.29 -5.04 -19.83
N LYS A 112 -12.10 -4.78 -19.27
CA LYS A 112 -10.98 -4.18 -20.01
C LYS A 112 -10.02 -5.21 -20.60
N LYS A 113 -10.23 -6.50 -20.30
CA LYS A 113 -9.42 -7.64 -20.77
C LYS A 113 -7.93 -7.51 -20.39
N HIS A 114 -7.65 -6.81 -19.29
CA HIS A 114 -6.30 -6.64 -18.77
C HIS A 114 -6.06 -7.57 -17.60
N ILE A 115 -5.12 -8.50 -17.73
CA ILE A 115 -4.74 -9.41 -16.66
C ILE A 115 -3.47 -8.89 -16.01
N MET A 116 -3.54 -8.63 -14.71
CA MET A 116 -2.38 -8.21 -13.91
C MET A 116 -1.27 -9.25 -13.99
N GLU A 117 -0.07 -8.81 -14.35
CA GLU A 117 1.10 -9.67 -14.49
C GLU A 117 1.86 -9.75 -13.17
N LEU A 118 1.29 -10.44 -12.20
CA LEU A 118 2.04 -10.83 -11.01
C LEU A 118 3.01 -11.95 -11.34
N ASN A 119 4.05 -12.09 -10.51
CA ASN A 119 5.03 -13.15 -10.63
C ASN A 119 4.34 -14.51 -10.90
N LYS A 120 4.68 -15.16 -12.03
CA LYS A 120 3.95 -16.32 -12.61
C LYS A 120 3.88 -17.55 -11.69
N GLN A 121 4.63 -17.54 -10.58
CA GLN A 121 4.69 -18.61 -9.59
C GLN A 121 3.63 -18.52 -8.48
N ASP A 122 2.83 -17.46 -8.39
CA ASP A 122 1.79 -17.33 -7.36
C ASP A 122 0.36 -17.51 -7.94
N PRO A 123 -0.25 -18.71 -7.78
CA PRO A 123 -1.63 -18.94 -8.22
C PRO A 123 -2.68 -18.25 -7.34
N VAL A 124 -2.28 -17.71 -6.19
CA VAL A 124 -3.18 -17.14 -5.18
C VAL A 124 -3.40 -15.62 -5.37
N GLY A 125 -2.59 -14.98 -6.22
CA GLY A 125 -2.89 -13.67 -6.82
C GLY A 125 -2.36 -12.45 -6.05
N TYR A 126 -2.87 -11.26 -6.38
CA TYR A 126 -2.28 -9.97 -5.96
C TYR A 126 -2.44 -9.69 -4.46
N ILE A 127 -3.38 -10.36 -3.80
CA ILE A 127 -3.66 -10.19 -2.37
C ILE A 127 -2.49 -10.76 -1.55
N HIS A 128 -2.01 -11.96 -1.88
CA HIS A 128 -0.85 -12.56 -1.20
C HIS A 128 0.43 -11.74 -1.38
N TYR A 129 0.60 -11.17 -2.57
CA TYR A 129 1.66 -10.22 -2.84
C TYR A 129 1.59 -9.01 -1.89
N LEU A 130 0.40 -8.39 -1.76
CA LEU A 130 0.19 -7.26 -0.86
C LEU A 130 0.38 -7.63 0.61
N ASP A 131 -0.20 -8.74 1.05
CA ASP A 131 -0.05 -9.24 2.43
C ASP A 131 1.42 -9.40 2.79
N LYS A 132 2.23 -9.98 1.89
CA LYS A 132 3.67 -10.16 2.11
C LYS A 132 4.41 -8.84 2.31
N ILE A 133 4.08 -7.80 1.55
CA ILE A 133 4.81 -6.52 1.64
C ILE A 133 4.24 -5.60 2.73
N ILE A 134 2.94 -5.71 3.04
CA ILE A 134 2.24 -4.89 4.03
C ILE A 134 2.40 -5.46 5.44
N LEU A 135 2.18 -6.76 5.63
CA LEU A 135 2.21 -7.47 6.92
C LEU A 135 3.63 -7.95 7.28
N ASN A 136 4.61 -7.08 7.09
CA ASN A 136 6.04 -7.36 7.24
C ASN A 136 6.56 -7.34 8.69
N THR A 137 5.70 -7.14 9.70
CA THR A 137 6.05 -7.23 11.14
C THR A 137 5.06 -8.12 11.90
N PRO A 138 5.47 -8.77 13.00
CA PRO A 138 4.56 -9.56 13.83
C PRO A 138 3.36 -8.77 14.34
N GLU A 139 3.53 -7.48 14.66
CA GLU A 139 2.47 -6.61 15.15
C GLU A 139 1.41 -6.36 14.07
N ARG A 140 1.83 -6.13 12.81
CA ARG A 140 0.91 -5.93 11.69
C ARG A 140 0.12 -7.21 11.39
N VAL A 141 0.78 -8.36 11.41
CA VAL A 141 0.14 -9.68 11.27
C VAL A 141 -0.89 -9.90 12.38
N LYS A 142 -0.51 -9.63 13.64
CA LYS A 142 -1.42 -9.75 14.78
C LYS A 142 -2.64 -8.84 14.63
N THR A 143 -2.45 -7.58 14.24
CA THR A 143 -3.55 -6.63 14.03
C THR A 143 -4.48 -7.08 12.90
N TYR A 144 -3.94 -7.62 11.81
CA TYR A 144 -4.74 -8.19 10.73
C TYR A 144 -5.62 -9.35 11.24
N PHE A 145 -5.10 -10.24 12.08
CA PHE A 145 -5.91 -11.32 12.68
C PHE A 145 -6.98 -10.81 13.66
N ILE A 146 -6.74 -9.68 14.35
CA ILE A 146 -7.78 -9.04 15.17
C ILE A 146 -8.92 -8.53 14.29
N TYR A 147 -8.57 -7.89 13.16
CA TYR A 147 -9.53 -7.44 12.15
C TYR A 147 -10.34 -8.61 11.58
N ASP A 148 -9.67 -9.68 11.14
CA ASP A 148 -10.31 -10.87 10.58
C ASP A 148 -11.24 -11.53 11.61
N GLY A 149 -10.80 -11.64 12.87
CA GLY A 149 -11.62 -12.12 13.97
C GLY A 149 -12.86 -11.24 14.21
N ALA A 150 -12.75 -9.92 14.06
CA ALA A 150 -13.88 -8.99 14.20
C ALA A 150 -14.94 -9.16 13.10
N LEU A 151 -14.58 -9.70 11.94
CA LEU A 151 -15.54 -10.12 10.91
C LEU A 151 -16.29 -11.41 11.27
N SER A 152 -15.77 -12.20 12.23
CA SER A 152 -16.46 -13.35 12.82
C SER A 152 -17.00 -14.38 11.81
N GLY A 153 -16.29 -14.56 10.68
CA GLY A 153 -16.68 -15.50 9.63
C GLY A 153 -17.95 -15.09 8.86
N GLY A 154 -18.32 -13.81 8.90
CA GLY A 154 -19.42 -13.27 8.11
C GLY A 154 -19.23 -13.49 6.60
N VAL A 155 -20.34 -13.59 5.87
CA VAL A 155 -20.32 -13.64 4.40
C VAL A 155 -20.59 -12.24 3.86
N TYR A 156 -19.56 -11.63 3.28
CA TYR A 156 -19.63 -10.29 2.70
C TYR A 156 -19.77 -10.41 1.18
N SER A 157 -20.88 -9.92 0.64
CA SER A 157 -21.22 -10.10 -0.77
C SER A 157 -20.26 -9.32 -1.67
N GLY A 158 -19.76 -9.97 -2.72
CA GLY A 158 -19.08 -9.29 -3.84
C GLY A 158 -20.05 -8.97 -4.97
N SER A 159 -19.75 -7.94 -5.77
CA SER A 159 -20.55 -7.64 -6.95
C SER A 159 -20.34 -8.69 -8.04
N LEU A 160 -21.41 -9.09 -8.74
CA LEU A 160 -21.29 -9.97 -9.91
C LEU A 160 -20.54 -9.23 -11.04
N SER A 161 -19.70 -9.95 -11.78
CA SER A 161 -18.74 -9.37 -12.74
C SER A 161 -19.39 -8.52 -13.84
N TRP A 162 -20.61 -8.85 -14.27
CA TRP A 162 -21.36 -8.09 -15.27
C TRP A 162 -22.07 -6.85 -14.70
N PHE A 163 -22.21 -6.73 -13.38
CA PHE A 163 -22.71 -5.51 -12.72
C PHE A 163 -21.60 -4.54 -12.35
N LEU A 164 -20.33 -4.93 -12.52
CA LEU A 164 -19.20 -4.07 -12.24
C LEU A 164 -19.19 -2.85 -13.17
N LYS A 165 -18.88 -1.69 -12.59
CA LYS A 165 -18.76 -0.41 -13.29
C LYS A 165 -17.42 0.20 -12.95
N GLU A 166 -16.92 1.10 -13.80
CA GLU A 166 -15.66 1.81 -13.59
C GLU A 166 -15.54 2.47 -12.20
N SER A 167 -16.65 2.88 -11.58
CA SER A 167 -16.71 3.50 -10.25
C SER A 167 -16.20 2.65 -9.08
N VAL A 168 -15.97 1.34 -9.29
CA VAL A 168 -15.33 0.49 -8.26
C VAL A 168 -13.83 0.77 -8.15
N CYS A 169 -13.21 1.33 -9.19
CA CYS A 169 -11.83 1.81 -9.16
C CYS A 169 -11.77 3.25 -8.65
N ASP A 170 -10.76 3.60 -7.85
CA ASP A 170 -10.56 4.96 -7.32
C ASP A 170 -9.61 5.83 -8.18
N PHE A 171 -9.21 5.31 -9.34
CA PHE A 171 -8.31 5.95 -10.29
C PHE A 171 -8.90 5.96 -11.70
N ASN A 172 -8.29 6.77 -12.60
CA ASN A 172 -8.71 6.85 -13.99
C ASN A 172 -8.18 5.64 -14.78
N ILE A 173 -9.07 4.68 -15.05
CA ILE A 173 -8.71 3.41 -15.72
C ILE A 173 -8.19 3.65 -17.13
N SER A 174 -8.84 4.54 -17.88
CA SER A 174 -8.49 4.80 -19.28
C SER A 174 -7.09 5.40 -19.39
N LYS A 175 -6.78 6.39 -18.53
CA LYS A 175 -5.45 7.00 -18.44
C LYS A 175 -4.38 5.98 -18.03
N ALA A 176 -4.67 5.13 -17.03
CA ALA A 176 -3.73 4.10 -16.59
C ALA A 176 -3.39 3.11 -17.71
N LEU A 177 -4.40 2.63 -18.44
CA LEU A 177 -4.22 1.73 -19.59
C LEU A 177 -3.53 2.40 -20.78
N GLU A 178 -3.71 3.70 -20.99
CA GLU A 178 -2.99 4.45 -22.03
C GLU A 178 -1.50 4.58 -21.75
N LEU A 179 -1.12 4.74 -20.48
CA LEU A 179 0.29 4.76 -20.05
C LEU A 179 0.99 3.40 -20.18
N ASP A 180 0.21 2.33 -20.38
CA ASP A 180 0.70 0.95 -20.54
C ASP A 180 0.86 0.51 -22.00
N LYS A 181 0.53 1.37 -22.96
CA LYS A 181 0.71 1.14 -24.41
C LYS A 181 2.10 1.58 -24.87
#